data_AF-A0A6P5U324-F1
#
_entry.id   AF-A0A6P5U324-F1
#
_cell.length_a   1.000
_cell.length_b   1.000
_cell.length_c   1.000
_cell.angle_alpha   90.00
_cell.angle_beta   90.00
_cell.angle_gamma   90.00
#
_symmetry.space_group_name_H-M   'P 1'
#
loop_
_entity.id
_entity.type
_entity.pdbx_description
1 polymer ?
#
loop_
_entity_poly.entity_id
_entity_poly.type
_entity_poly.pdbx_seq_one_letter_code
_entity_poly.pdbx_strand_id
1 'polypeptide(L)'
;MLTHDVKCQTKVEGFALTADKLRTFVSEYSSEWISNFNNYSNSQQLEGQTPGHDNVDKILNELGTTKLQEIEDEELRQKIKIMIKEKEIREWVSRNGLNEDLKTKITMHLKINNLVEQNIDANVDVVYFSNHLPFGIAISIRQHLCISTLKKVPMLEKMPENVFRNICYELKPMIYTEDSYIARAGEELDLMLIIVEGKIRRTDMTFDSGTTGSSMITNDLEKGDFCGEELLSWASPNILFSGRAPMSTHDVKCQTKVEGFALTADKLRSFISEYSSEWISNFNYCNNSQQLEEPAFRPDNIDKILNELGATKVDDIEDEELKKKVKIVIKEKYVQEWLSRHCPLEDLKTKIMMHLKLNKILDQNFDAAVDVEYLSNSIPFGIAITLRQHLCISTLNKVPMLEKMPEDVFRNICYALTPVTYTEDSYVVRAGEPLDLMLIIVEGKILSPDMNSDTGTTGSSMITKYLEKGDFCGEELLNWASPNILFSGRAPMSTRDFKCQTKVEGFALKADKLRSFVSEYTTTWISNFNSGGSLAGQD
;
A
#
# COMPACT_ATOMS: atom_id res chain seq x y z
N MET A 1 5.23 8.94 -58.54
CA MET A 1 4.07 9.29 -57.70
C MET A 1 3.12 8.11 -57.72
N LEU A 2 3.11 7.30 -56.66
CA LEU A 2 2.12 6.24 -56.44
C LEU A 2 1.41 6.60 -55.13
N THR A 3 0.26 7.26 -55.25
CA THR A 3 -0.62 7.58 -54.13
C THR A 3 -1.43 6.34 -53.78
N HIS A 4 -1.12 5.70 -52.66
CA HIS A 4 -1.99 4.67 -52.08
C HIS A 4 -3.00 5.37 -51.17
N ASP A 5 -4.27 5.36 -51.58
CA ASP A 5 -5.38 5.83 -50.75
C ASP A 5 -5.61 4.86 -49.58
N VAL A 6 -5.18 5.25 -48.39
CA VAL A 6 -5.50 4.55 -47.15
C VAL A 6 -6.87 5.04 -46.67
N LYS A 7 -7.93 4.27 -46.94
CA LYS A 7 -9.26 4.53 -46.36
C LYS A 7 -9.32 4.00 -44.92
N CYS A 8 -9.36 4.91 -43.97
CA CYS A 8 -9.61 4.62 -42.56
C CYS A 8 -11.11 4.40 -42.33
N GLN A 9 -11.52 3.25 -41.78
CA GLN A 9 -12.93 2.89 -41.56
C GLN A 9 -13.51 3.35 -40.22
N THR A 10 -12.73 4.03 -39.38
CA THR A 10 -13.20 4.62 -38.12
C THR A 10 -12.49 5.95 -37.85
N LYS A 11 -13.20 6.90 -37.23
CA LYS A 11 -12.70 8.25 -36.95
C LYS A 11 -11.61 8.16 -35.86
N VAL A 12 -10.34 8.22 -36.25
CA VAL A 12 -9.21 8.29 -35.33
C VAL A 12 -8.85 9.77 -35.15
N GLU A 13 -8.99 10.31 -33.94
CA GLU A 13 -8.41 11.61 -33.59
C GLU A 13 -6.90 11.42 -33.35
N GLY A 14 -6.14 11.51 -34.42
CA GLY A 14 -4.68 11.55 -34.39
C GLY A 14 -4.18 12.96 -34.70
N PHE A 15 -3.12 13.39 -34.02
CA PHE A 15 -2.42 14.61 -34.37
C PHE A 15 -1.66 14.40 -35.70
N ALA A 16 -2.21 14.92 -36.81
CA ALA A 16 -1.51 14.95 -38.09
C ALA A 16 -0.56 16.16 -38.13
N LEU A 17 0.75 15.89 -38.16
CA LEU A 17 1.73 16.89 -38.58
C LEU A 17 1.59 17.12 -40.08
N THR A 18 1.08 18.29 -40.46
CA THR A 18 1.00 18.69 -41.87
C THR A 18 2.40 18.93 -42.42
N ALA A 19 2.58 18.70 -43.73
CA ALA A 19 3.86 18.90 -44.41
C ALA A 19 4.42 20.31 -44.18
N ASP A 20 3.55 21.33 -44.07
CA ASP A 20 3.96 22.70 -43.75
C ASP A 20 4.47 22.85 -42.31
N LYS A 21 3.83 22.24 -41.32
CA LYS A 21 4.33 22.24 -39.93
C LYS A 21 5.66 21.52 -39.80
N LEU A 22 5.83 20.42 -40.53
CA LEU A 22 7.09 19.70 -40.59
C LEU A 22 8.19 20.55 -41.23
N ARG A 23 7.86 21.29 -42.30
CA ARG A 23 8.80 22.17 -43.01
C ARG A 23 9.21 23.38 -42.16
N THR A 24 8.29 23.95 -41.38
CA THR A 24 8.59 25.03 -40.43
C THR A 24 9.51 24.53 -39.31
N PHE A 25 9.21 23.38 -38.72
CA PHE A 25 10.04 22.74 -37.69
C PHE A 25 11.44 22.39 -38.22
N VAL A 26 11.54 21.80 -39.40
CA VAL A 26 12.83 21.52 -40.06
C VAL A 26 13.60 22.81 -40.35
N SER A 27 12.93 23.93 -40.64
CA SER A 27 13.61 25.22 -40.86
C SER A 27 14.14 25.85 -39.56
N GLU A 28 13.37 25.75 -38.46
CA GLU A 28 13.75 26.27 -37.15
C GLU A 28 14.95 25.53 -36.53
N TYR A 29 15.06 24.22 -36.77
CA TYR A 29 16.14 23.36 -36.24
C TYR A 29 17.08 22.85 -37.35
N SER A 30 17.19 23.59 -38.46
CA SER A 30 17.86 23.14 -39.69
C SER A 30 19.33 22.77 -39.50
N SER A 31 20.06 23.47 -38.63
CA SER A 31 21.46 23.16 -38.31
C SER A 31 21.63 21.83 -37.55
N GLU A 32 20.74 21.54 -36.60
CA GLU A 32 20.77 20.28 -35.84
C GLU A 32 20.26 19.10 -36.68
N TRP A 33 19.27 19.34 -37.55
CA TRP A 33 18.75 18.34 -38.47
C TRP A 33 19.79 17.94 -39.53
N ILE A 34 20.48 18.92 -40.14
CA ILE A 34 21.53 18.67 -41.14
C ILE A 34 22.74 17.97 -40.51
N SER A 35 23.12 18.34 -39.27
CA SER A 35 24.16 17.64 -38.52
C SER A 35 23.79 16.17 -38.27
N ASN A 36 22.56 15.90 -37.83
CA ASN A 36 22.06 14.53 -37.62
C ASN A 36 21.99 13.70 -38.91
N PHE A 37 21.59 14.31 -40.04
CA PHE A 37 21.45 13.59 -41.32
C PHE A 37 22.80 13.30 -42.00
N ASN A 38 23.76 14.23 -41.90
CA ASN A 38 25.11 14.03 -42.41
C ASN A 38 25.88 12.99 -41.59
N ASN A 39 25.68 12.96 -40.27
CA ASN A 39 26.27 11.93 -39.41
C ASN A 39 25.66 10.54 -39.65
N TYR A 40 24.35 10.46 -39.91
CA TYR A 40 23.69 9.22 -40.32
C TYR A 40 24.24 8.68 -41.65
N SER A 41 24.44 9.56 -42.65
CA SER A 41 24.99 9.18 -43.95
C SER A 41 26.46 8.76 -43.90
N ASN A 42 27.27 9.39 -43.04
CA ASN A 42 28.67 8.99 -42.82
C ASN A 42 28.78 7.66 -42.06
N SER A 43 27.81 7.33 -41.19
CA SER A 43 27.81 6.06 -40.45
C SER A 43 27.59 4.83 -41.35
N GLN A 44 26.84 4.95 -42.45
CA GLN A 44 26.68 3.87 -43.43
C GLN A 44 27.93 3.65 -44.31
N GLN A 45 28.82 4.63 -44.42
CA GLN A 45 30.07 4.49 -45.19
C GLN A 45 31.22 3.87 -44.38
N LEU A 46 31.14 3.88 -43.05
CA LEU A 46 32.16 3.32 -42.14
C LEU A 46 31.97 1.83 -41.82
N GLU A 47 30.87 1.19 -42.25
CA GLU A 47 30.67 -0.26 -42.12
C GLU A 47 31.61 -1.11 -43.01
N GLY A 48 32.36 -0.49 -43.93
CA GLY A 48 33.24 -1.20 -44.87
C GLY A 48 34.64 -1.53 -44.38
N GLN A 49 35.11 -1.00 -43.25
CA GLN A 49 36.49 -1.21 -42.77
C GLN A 49 36.59 -1.16 -41.23
N THR A 50 36.19 -2.24 -40.57
CA THR A 50 36.61 -2.51 -39.18
C THR A 50 37.35 -3.86 -39.14
N PRO A 51 38.53 -3.95 -38.49
CA PRO A 51 39.20 -5.24 -38.29
C PRO A 51 38.28 -6.14 -37.45
N GLY A 52 38.18 -7.42 -37.83
CA GLY A 52 37.26 -8.37 -37.19
C GLY A 52 37.39 -8.41 -35.67
N HIS A 53 36.23 -8.45 -35.00
CA HIS A 53 36.06 -8.41 -33.54
C HIS A 53 36.96 -9.39 -32.76
N ASP A 54 37.29 -10.55 -33.34
CA ASP A 54 38.17 -11.56 -32.73
C ASP A 54 39.61 -11.06 -32.48
N ASN A 55 40.06 -10.02 -33.18
CA ASN A 55 41.42 -9.49 -33.05
C ASN A 55 41.60 -8.60 -31.81
N VAL A 56 40.53 -7.96 -31.33
CA VAL A 56 40.59 -7.02 -30.19
C VAL A 56 40.71 -7.77 -28.86
N ASP A 57 39.97 -8.86 -28.67
CA ASP A 57 40.07 -9.68 -27.45
C ASP A 57 41.41 -10.38 -27.32
N LYS A 58 42.03 -10.77 -28.45
CA LYS A 58 43.39 -11.32 -28.48
C LYS A 58 44.43 -10.29 -28.06
N ILE A 59 44.35 -9.07 -28.60
CA ILE A 59 45.23 -7.94 -28.23
C ILE A 59 45.07 -7.58 -26.74
N LEU A 60 43.84 -7.59 -26.21
CA LEU A 60 43.57 -7.32 -24.79
C LEU A 60 44.11 -8.42 -23.86
N ASN A 61 44.06 -9.69 -24.26
CA ASN A 61 44.64 -10.79 -23.49
C ASN A 61 46.18 -10.77 -23.49
N GLU A 62 46.79 -10.39 -24.62
CA GLU A 62 48.25 -10.25 -24.73
C GLU A 62 48.76 -9.05 -23.91
N LEU A 63 48.05 -7.91 -23.95
CA LEU A 63 48.40 -6.68 -23.20
C LEU A 63 47.96 -6.69 -21.73
N GLY A 64 46.96 -7.48 -21.34
CA GLY A 64 46.51 -7.61 -19.95
C GLY A 64 47.55 -8.27 -19.03
N THR A 65 48.63 -8.83 -19.59
CA THR A 65 49.76 -9.39 -18.84
C THR A 65 50.80 -8.36 -18.40
N THR A 66 50.85 -7.18 -19.02
CA THR A 66 51.67 -6.04 -18.59
C THR A 66 50.84 -5.12 -17.70
N LYS A 67 51.37 -4.67 -16.55
CA LYS A 67 50.60 -3.74 -15.71
C LYS A 67 50.43 -2.45 -16.50
N LEU A 68 49.20 -1.96 -16.65
CA LEU A 68 48.85 -0.74 -17.41
C LEU A 68 49.64 0.53 -17.01
N GLN A 69 50.33 0.49 -15.86
CA GLN A 69 51.20 1.53 -15.31
C GLN A 69 52.66 1.44 -15.81
N GLU A 70 53.05 0.33 -16.44
CA GLU A 70 54.39 0.06 -16.97
C GLU A 70 54.54 0.48 -18.45
N ILE A 71 53.45 0.95 -19.09
CA ILE A 71 53.47 1.45 -20.47
C ILE A 71 53.95 2.90 -20.48
N GLU A 72 55.14 3.14 -21.03
CA GLU A 72 55.75 4.48 -21.14
C GLU A 72 55.06 5.38 -22.18
N ASP A 73 54.46 4.78 -23.22
CA ASP A 73 53.72 5.49 -24.26
C ASP A 73 52.32 5.87 -23.75
N GLU A 74 52.16 7.15 -23.39
CA GLU A 74 50.90 7.66 -22.84
C GLU A 74 49.76 7.64 -23.88
N GLU A 75 50.03 7.81 -25.18
CA GLU A 75 48.99 7.77 -26.22
C GLU A 75 48.47 6.33 -26.39
N LEU A 76 49.38 5.36 -26.42
CA LEU A 76 49.04 3.93 -26.44
C LEU A 76 48.28 3.53 -25.18
N ARG A 77 48.70 4.03 -24.01
CA ARG A 77 48.04 3.76 -22.73
C ARG A 77 46.61 4.29 -22.70
N GLN A 78 46.37 5.51 -23.18
CA GLN A 78 45.03 6.09 -23.28
C GLN A 78 44.15 5.28 -24.25
N LYS A 79 44.70 4.90 -25.42
CA LYS A 79 43.99 4.05 -26.37
C LYS A 79 43.59 2.70 -25.77
N ILE A 80 44.44 2.08 -24.96
CA ILE A 80 44.13 0.83 -24.26
C ILE A 80 43.03 1.04 -23.21
N LYS A 81 43.08 2.13 -22.42
CA LYS A 81 42.00 2.45 -21.47
C LYS A 81 40.65 2.55 -22.18
N ILE A 82 40.61 3.23 -23.32
CA ILE A 82 39.38 3.39 -24.12
C ILE A 82 38.88 2.02 -24.58
N MET A 83 39.75 1.15 -25.10
CA MET A 83 39.38 -0.21 -25.51
C MET A 83 38.82 -1.05 -24.35
N ILE A 84 39.41 -0.96 -23.16
CA ILE A 84 38.92 -1.63 -21.95
C ILE A 84 37.52 -1.11 -21.62
N LYS A 85 37.33 0.22 -21.64
CA LYS A 85 36.04 0.85 -21.33
C LYS A 85 34.95 0.45 -22.32
N GLU A 86 35.26 0.43 -23.62
CA GLU A 86 34.33 -0.05 -24.64
C GLU A 86 33.97 -1.52 -24.41
N LYS A 87 34.92 -2.35 -23.95
CA LYS A 87 34.66 -3.76 -23.61
C LYS A 87 33.72 -3.88 -22.42
N GLU A 88 33.95 -3.14 -21.33
CA GLU A 88 33.06 -3.12 -20.17
C GLU A 88 31.62 -2.73 -20.56
N ILE A 89 31.47 -1.72 -21.43
CA ILE A 89 30.16 -1.29 -21.96
C ILE A 89 29.51 -2.43 -22.76
N ARG A 90 30.24 -3.08 -23.66
CA ARG A 90 29.72 -4.22 -24.45
C ARG A 90 29.31 -5.39 -23.56
N GLU A 91 30.12 -5.70 -22.55
CA GLU A 91 29.84 -6.79 -21.61
C GLU A 91 28.60 -6.48 -20.78
N TRP A 92 28.47 -5.26 -20.25
CA TRP A 92 27.29 -4.81 -19.51
C TRP A 92 26.02 -4.88 -20.37
N VAL A 93 26.09 -4.42 -21.61
CA VAL A 93 24.96 -4.47 -22.55
C VAL A 93 24.55 -5.92 -22.87
N SER A 94 25.54 -6.81 -23.02
CA SER A 94 25.31 -8.22 -23.37
C SER A 94 24.75 -9.02 -22.20
N ARG A 95 25.33 -8.89 -20.99
CA ARG A 95 24.85 -9.58 -19.78
C ARG A 95 23.44 -9.15 -19.34
N ASN A 96 23.01 -7.98 -19.80
CA ASN A 96 21.68 -7.43 -19.56
C ASN A 96 20.67 -7.70 -20.67
N GLY A 97 21.07 -8.45 -21.72
CA GLY A 97 20.14 -8.98 -22.72
C GLY A 97 19.50 -7.93 -23.63
N LEU A 98 20.08 -6.73 -23.73
CA LEU A 98 19.51 -5.66 -24.56
C LEU A 98 19.38 -6.09 -26.02
N ASN A 99 18.31 -5.67 -26.70
CA ASN A 99 18.09 -5.98 -28.11
C ASN A 99 19.02 -5.18 -29.04
N GLU A 100 19.22 -5.65 -30.28
CA GLU A 100 20.16 -5.04 -31.23
C GLU A 100 19.86 -3.57 -31.58
N ASP A 101 18.59 -3.18 -31.59
CA ASP A 101 18.19 -1.77 -31.78
C ASP A 101 18.74 -0.88 -30.65
N LEU A 102 18.58 -1.30 -29.39
CA LEU A 102 19.15 -0.58 -28.24
C LEU A 102 20.68 -0.62 -28.24
N LYS A 103 21.30 -1.75 -28.57
CA LYS A 103 22.78 -1.84 -28.68
C LYS A 103 23.32 -0.83 -29.68
N THR A 104 22.66 -0.73 -30.84
CA THR A 104 23.02 0.20 -31.91
C THR A 104 22.88 1.65 -31.46
N LYS A 105 21.73 2.01 -30.85
CA LYS A 105 21.47 3.36 -30.34
C LYS A 105 22.47 3.79 -29.26
N ILE A 106 22.79 2.91 -28.32
CA ILE A 106 23.80 3.14 -27.28
C ILE A 106 25.16 3.37 -27.92
N THR A 107 25.59 2.47 -28.80
CA THR A 107 26.90 2.54 -29.48
C THR A 107 27.04 3.82 -30.30
N MET A 108 26.02 4.18 -31.10
CA MET A 108 26.02 5.41 -31.88
C MET A 108 26.12 6.64 -30.99
N HIS A 109 25.32 6.72 -29.92
CA HIS A 109 25.32 7.89 -29.04
C HIS A 109 26.66 8.09 -28.33
N LEU A 110 27.23 7.00 -27.79
CA LEU A 110 28.52 7.04 -27.10
C LEU A 110 29.66 7.48 -28.04
N LYS A 111 29.66 6.98 -29.29
CA LYS A 111 30.66 7.34 -30.31
C LYS A 111 30.52 8.79 -30.77
N ILE A 112 29.31 9.23 -31.14
CA ILE A 112 29.07 10.58 -31.67
C ILE A 112 29.46 11.66 -30.64
N ASN A 113 29.22 11.40 -29.36
CA ASN A 113 29.47 12.37 -28.29
C ASN A 113 30.80 12.14 -27.57
N ASN A 114 31.63 11.21 -28.05
CA ASN A 114 32.91 10.84 -27.46
C ASN A 114 32.85 10.58 -25.94
N LEU A 115 31.79 9.90 -25.49
CA LEU A 115 31.49 9.76 -24.06
C LEU A 115 32.36 8.72 -23.36
N VAL A 116 32.90 7.77 -24.12
CA VAL A 116 33.82 6.75 -23.59
C VAL A 116 35.12 7.41 -23.11
N GLU A 117 35.68 8.31 -23.92
CA GLU A 117 36.89 9.05 -23.57
C GLU A 117 36.65 10.03 -22.42
N GLN A 118 35.52 10.75 -22.44
CA GLN A 118 35.19 11.75 -21.41
C GLN A 118 34.93 11.14 -20.04
N ASN A 119 34.51 9.86 -19.97
CA ASN A 119 34.10 9.19 -18.73
C ASN A 119 34.92 7.92 -18.48
N ILE A 120 36.21 7.98 -18.80
CA ILE A 120 37.10 6.82 -18.75
C ILE A 120 37.23 6.21 -17.35
N ASP A 121 37.20 7.06 -16.32
CA ASP A 121 37.35 6.66 -14.91
C ASP A 121 36.00 6.37 -14.21
N ALA A 122 34.87 6.58 -14.88
CA ALA A 122 33.55 6.22 -14.32
C ALA A 122 33.42 4.69 -14.25
N ASN A 123 32.54 4.14 -13.41
CA ASN A 123 32.20 2.71 -13.48
C ASN A 123 31.12 2.47 -14.56
N VAL A 124 31.11 1.32 -15.23
CA VAL A 124 30.02 0.94 -16.14
C VAL A 124 28.94 0.20 -15.36
N ASP A 125 27.85 0.89 -15.05
CA ASP A 125 26.72 0.37 -14.28
C ASP A 125 25.41 1.06 -14.69
N VAL A 126 24.28 0.71 -14.05
CA VAL A 126 22.98 1.35 -14.28
C VAL A 126 23.00 2.89 -14.18
N VAL A 127 23.88 3.47 -13.36
CA VAL A 127 23.99 4.92 -13.19
C VAL A 127 24.74 5.53 -14.37
N TYR A 128 25.81 4.89 -14.86
CA TYR A 128 26.49 5.29 -16.09
C TYR A 128 25.53 5.46 -17.27
N PHE A 129 24.72 4.43 -17.54
CA PHE A 129 23.76 4.49 -18.65
C PHE A 129 22.62 5.49 -18.40
N SER A 130 22.27 5.76 -17.14
CA SER A 130 21.24 6.75 -16.81
C SER A 130 21.73 8.20 -16.95
N ASN A 131 23.02 8.45 -16.71
CA ASN A 131 23.59 9.79 -16.72
C ASN A 131 24.18 10.19 -18.08
N HIS A 132 24.69 9.24 -18.86
CA HIS A 132 25.42 9.52 -20.09
C HIS A 132 24.62 9.21 -21.37
N LEU A 133 23.41 8.68 -21.26
CA LEU A 133 22.55 8.47 -22.42
C LEU A 133 21.38 9.46 -22.44
N PRO A 134 20.82 9.78 -23.62
CA PRO A 134 19.60 10.55 -23.73
C PRO A 134 18.48 9.81 -23.02
N PHE A 135 17.58 10.59 -22.43
CA PHE A 135 16.44 10.08 -21.69
C PHE A 135 15.67 8.97 -22.43
N GLY A 136 15.44 9.13 -23.74
CA GLY A 136 14.74 8.14 -24.57
C GLY A 136 15.44 6.78 -24.65
N ILE A 137 16.78 6.75 -24.66
CA ILE A 137 17.55 5.50 -24.63
C ILE A 137 17.56 4.95 -23.21
N ALA A 138 17.85 5.81 -22.22
CA ALA A 138 17.90 5.41 -20.81
C ALA A 138 16.59 4.80 -20.31
N ILE A 139 15.43 5.38 -20.67
CA ILE A 139 14.12 4.82 -20.33
C ILE A 139 13.86 3.49 -21.04
N SER A 140 14.31 3.33 -22.28
CA SER A 140 14.14 2.09 -23.03
C SER A 140 14.96 0.94 -22.41
N ILE A 141 16.19 1.23 -21.96
CA ILE A 141 17.01 0.30 -21.17
C ILE A 141 16.25 -0.07 -19.89
N ARG A 142 15.76 0.92 -19.16
CA ARG A 142 15.06 0.71 -17.89
C ARG A 142 13.80 -0.14 -18.05
N GLN A 143 12.99 0.13 -19.07
CA GLN A 143 11.82 -0.67 -19.42
C GLN A 143 12.21 -2.12 -19.75
N HIS A 144 13.28 -2.31 -20.52
CA HIS A 144 13.78 -3.65 -20.84
C HIS A 144 14.20 -4.43 -19.58
N LEU A 145 14.87 -3.78 -18.63
CA LEU A 145 15.37 -4.41 -17.42
C LEU A 145 14.29 -4.65 -16.35
N CYS A 146 13.30 -3.76 -16.25
CA CYS A 146 12.38 -3.76 -15.10
C CYS A 146 11.02 -4.40 -15.38
N ILE A 147 10.49 -4.31 -16.61
CA ILE A 147 9.09 -4.70 -16.87
C ILE A 147 8.86 -6.20 -16.60
N SER A 148 9.82 -7.06 -16.92
CA SER A 148 9.70 -8.50 -16.65
C SER A 148 9.61 -8.79 -15.15
N THR A 149 10.41 -8.12 -14.32
CA THR A 149 10.36 -8.23 -12.87
C THR A 149 9.09 -7.62 -12.29
N LEU A 150 8.67 -6.44 -12.76
CA LEU A 150 7.42 -5.80 -12.33
C LEU A 150 6.20 -6.70 -12.61
N LYS A 151 6.19 -7.44 -13.72
CA LYS A 151 5.12 -8.41 -14.01
C LYS A 151 5.09 -9.61 -13.05
N LYS A 152 6.21 -9.95 -12.41
CA LYS A 152 6.25 -10.99 -11.36
C LYS A 152 5.67 -10.51 -10.03
N VAL A 153 5.53 -9.20 -9.83
CA VAL A 153 5.01 -8.64 -8.59
C VAL A 153 3.51 -8.92 -8.54
N PRO A 154 3.00 -9.69 -7.55
CA PRO A 154 1.60 -10.14 -7.54
C PRO A 154 0.59 -8.99 -7.61
N MET A 155 0.88 -7.84 -6.98
CA MET A 155 0.01 -6.67 -7.00
C MET A 155 -0.04 -5.95 -8.35
N LEU A 156 0.95 -6.17 -9.22
CA LEU A 156 1.10 -5.50 -10.51
C LEU A 156 0.83 -6.44 -11.69
N GLU A 157 0.79 -7.76 -11.49
CA GLU A 157 0.78 -8.79 -12.54
C GLU A 157 -0.17 -8.49 -13.72
N LYS A 158 -1.40 -8.08 -13.42
CA LYS A 158 -2.47 -7.84 -14.41
C LYS A 158 -2.66 -6.38 -14.81
N MET A 159 -1.76 -5.49 -14.37
CA MET A 159 -1.78 -4.10 -14.79
C MET A 159 -1.60 -3.99 -16.32
N PRO A 160 -2.25 -3.03 -16.98
CA PRO A 160 -2.08 -2.83 -18.40
C PRO A 160 -0.65 -2.36 -18.71
N GLU A 161 -0.18 -2.65 -19.93
CA GLU A 161 1.25 -2.50 -20.27
C GLU A 161 1.78 -1.07 -20.11
N ASN A 162 0.92 -0.07 -20.33
CA ASN A 162 1.22 1.34 -20.12
C ASN A 162 1.55 1.67 -18.66
N VAL A 163 0.92 1.02 -17.68
CA VAL A 163 1.20 1.25 -16.25
C VAL A 163 2.63 0.83 -15.91
N PHE A 164 3.11 -0.31 -16.40
CA PHE A 164 4.50 -0.71 -16.20
C PHE A 164 5.49 0.28 -16.83
N ARG A 165 5.17 0.79 -18.03
CA ARG A 165 5.97 1.84 -18.69
C ARG A 165 6.00 3.11 -17.86
N ASN A 166 4.89 3.47 -17.22
CA ASN A 166 4.79 4.66 -16.40
C ASN A 166 5.52 4.52 -15.06
N ILE A 167 5.46 3.35 -14.43
CA ILE A 167 6.30 3.03 -13.26
C ILE A 167 7.78 3.21 -13.61
N CYS A 168 8.20 2.77 -14.80
CA CYS A 168 9.60 2.91 -15.22
C CYS A 168 10.06 4.38 -15.32
N TYR A 169 9.17 5.34 -15.60
CA TYR A 169 9.52 6.76 -15.58
C TYR A 169 9.88 7.26 -14.18
N GLU A 170 9.25 6.72 -13.14
CA GLU A 170 9.44 7.14 -11.74
C GLU A 170 10.61 6.44 -11.04
N LEU A 171 11.12 5.35 -11.60
CA LEU A 171 12.26 4.62 -11.05
C LEU A 171 13.54 5.46 -11.01
N LYS A 172 14.41 5.19 -10.04
CA LYS A 172 15.75 5.81 -9.94
C LYS A 172 16.84 4.74 -9.94
N PRO A 173 17.91 4.90 -10.73
CA PRO A 173 19.04 3.97 -10.69
C PRO A 173 19.70 4.04 -9.30
N MET A 174 20.01 2.89 -8.72
CA MET A 174 20.66 2.77 -7.40
C MET A 174 21.78 1.73 -7.45
N ILE A 175 22.84 2.00 -6.69
CA ILE A 175 23.97 1.10 -6.50
C ILE A 175 24.20 0.94 -5.01
N TYR A 176 24.30 -0.31 -4.57
CA TYR A 176 24.63 -0.67 -3.20
C TYR A 176 25.95 -1.44 -3.20
N THR A 177 26.84 -1.11 -2.27
CA THR A 177 28.09 -1.85 -2.09
C THR A 177 27.84 -3.15 -1.35
N GLU A 178 28.78 -4.08 -1.45
CA GLU A 178 28.79 -5.28 -0.63
C GLU A 178 28.70 -4.92 0.86
N ASP A 179 28.01 -5.76 1.63
CA ASP A 179 27.71 -5.60 3.05
C ASP A 179 26.85 -4.39 3.46
N SER A 180 26.42 -3.55 2.52
CA SER A 180 25.49 -2.46 2.82
C SER A 180 24.07 -2.96 3.08
N TYR A 181 23.31 -2.18 3.85
CA TYR A 181 21.90 -2.45 4.13
C TYR A 181 21.03 -1.64 3.19
N ILE A 182 20.02 -2.30 2.61
CA ILE A 182 18.97 -1.65 1.83
C ILE A 182 17.81 -1.25 2.76
N ALA A 183 17.46 -2.13 3.69
CA ALA A 183 16.48 -1.90 4.74
C ALA A 183 16.88 -2.70 5.99
N ARG A 184 16.53 -2.19 7.18
CA ARG A 184 16.72 -2.88 8.45
C ARG A 184 15.41 -3.09 9.17
N ALA A 185 15.30 -4.20 9.88
CA ALA A 185 14.12 -4.49 10.68
C ALA A 185 13.87 -3.37 11.71
N GLY A 186 12.66 -2.82 11.72
CA GLY A 186 12.24 -1.71 12.57
C GLY A 186 12.51 -0.31 12.01
N GLU A 187 13.18 -0.16 10.86
CA GLU A 187 13.33 1.12 10.17
C GLU A 187 12.18 1.34 9.16
N GLU A 188 11.84 2.60 8.87
CA GLU A 188 10.83 2.93 7.86
C GLU A 188 11.30 2.50 6.46
N LEU A 189 10.42 1.87 5.70
CA LEU A 189 10.71 1.37 4.36
C LEU A 189 10.57 2.51 3.35
N ASP A 190 11.68 3.03 2.83
CA ASP A 190 11.66 4.22 1.98
C ASP A 190 11.50 3.93 0.48
N LEU A 191 11.80 2.71 0.05
CA LEU A 191 11.81 2.34 -1.37
C LEU A 191 11.51 0.86 -1.61
N MET A 192 10.97 0.59 -2.80
CA MET A 192 10.93 -0.73 -3.41
C MET A 192 12.10 -0.82 -4.40
N LEU A 193 12.89 -1.89 -4.36
CA LEU A 193 14.05 -2.09 -5.23
C LEU A 193 13.83 -3.24 -6.20
N ILE A 194 14.07 -3.00 -7.49
CA ILE A 194 14.14 -4.01 -8.55
C ILE A 194 15.61 -4.33 -8.79
N ILE A 195 15.97 -5.62 -8.65
CA ILE A 195 17.36 -6.07 -8.74
C ILE A 195 17.69 -6.40 -10.19
N VAL A 196 18.63 -5.67 -10.79
CA VAL A 196 19.12 -5.97 -12.14
C VAL A 196 20.45 -6.72 -12.12
N GLU A 197 21.19 -6.61 -11.02
CA GLU A 197 22.46 -7.29 -10.80
C GLU A 197 22.80 -7.40 -9.31
N GLY A 198 23.52 -8.46 -8.94
CA GLY A 198 23.98 -8.70 -7.58
C GLY A 198 23.09 -9.65 -6.78
N LYS A 199 23.46 -9.86 -5.51
CA LYS A 199 22.76 -10.74 -4.56
C LYS A 199 22.48 -10.02 -3.25
N ILE A 200 21.29 -10.23 -2.72
CA ILE A 200 20.82 -9.69 -1.45
C ILE A 200 20.37 -10.84 -0.56
N ARG A 201 20.60 -10.72 0.75
CA ARG A 201 20.04 -11.62 1.76
C ARG A 201 18.99 -10.90 2.57
N ARG A 202 17.78 -11.45 2.59
CA ARG A 202 16.67 -11.08 3.47
C ARG A 202 16.67 -12.00 4.68
N THR A 203 16.61 -11.43 5.88
CA THR A 203 16.61 -12.17 7.14
C THR A 203 15.39 -11.81 7.96
N ASP A 204 14.67 -12.85 8.40
CA ASP A 204 13.49 -12.73 9.25
C ASP A 204 13.86 -13.19 10.67
N MET A 205 13.66 -12.32 11.66
CA MET A 205 13.83 -12.67 13.07
C MET A 205 12.48 -13.07 13.66
N THR A 206 12.23 -14.37 13.81
CA THR A 206 11.04 -14.86 14.51
C THR A 206 11.37 -15.08 16.00
N PHE A 207 10.73 -14.30 16.88
CA PHE A 207 10.72 -14.58 18.31
C PHE A 207 9.56 -15.52 18.62
N ASP A 208 9.83 -16.82 18.59
CA ASP A 208 8.84 -17.81 19.00
C ASP A 208 8.69 -17.78 20.52
N SER A 209 7.50 -17.45 21.00
CA SER A 209 7.22 -17.12 22.41
C SER A 209 7.17 -18.32 23.38
N GLY A 210 7.89 -19.41 23.12
CA GLY A 210 7.79 -20.62 23.95
C GLY A 210 8.97 -21.58 24.00
N THR A 211 9.96 -21.48 23.11
CA THR A 211 11.09 -22.41 23.10
C THR A 211 12.39 -21.65 22.84
N THR A 212 13.45 -21.98 23.58
CA THR A 212 14.78 -21.35 23.53
C THR A 212 15.57 -21.68 22.24
N GLY A 213 14.97 -21.44 21.08
CA GLY A 213 15.59 -21.57 19.76
C GLY A 213 15.02 -20.53 18.82
N SER A 214 15.76 -19.43 18.63
CA SER A 214 15.47 -18.46 17.56
C SER A 214 15.74 -19.13 16.21
N SER A 215 14.69 -19.40 15.42
CA SER A 215 14.86 -19.88 14.05
C SER A 215 15.02 -18.67 13.12
N MET A 216 16.15 -18.58 12.44
CA MET A 216 16.48 -17.51 11.49
C MET A 216 16.10 -18.01 10.09
N ILE A 217 15.05 -17.40 9.50
CA ILE A 217 14.69 -17.69 8.11
C ILE A 217 15.45 -16.71 7.22
N THR A 218 16.22 -17.24 6.27
CA THR A 218 17.00 -16.43 5.32
C THR A 218 16.57 -16.73 3.90
N ASN A 219 16.21 -15.69 3.13
CA ASN A 219 15.89 -15.77 1.71
C ASN A 219 16.92 -14.97 0.92
N ASP A 220 17.57 -15.61 -0.05
CA ASP A 220 18.50 -14.94 -0.96
C ASP A 220 17.76 -14.49 -2.22
N LEU A 221 17.92 -13.23 -2.61
CA LEU A 221 17.32 -12.58 -3.79
C LEU A 221 18.42 -12.21 -4.79
N GLU A 222 18.14 -12.37 -6.09
CA GLU A 222 19.13 -12.12 -7.14
C GLU A 222 18.54 -11.38 -8.35
N LYS A 223 19.30 -11.36 -9.47
CA LYS A 223 18.91 -10.67 -10.70
C LYS A 223 17.52 -11.09 -11.15
N GLY A 224 16.64 -10.11 -11.31
CA GLY A 224 15.27 -10.31 -11.75
C GLY A 224 14.25 -10.48 -10.62
N ASP A 225 14.69 -10.38 -9.35
CA ASP A 225 13.85 -10.32 -8.16
C ASP A 225 13.68 -8.86 -7.67
N PHE A 226 12.91 -8.68 -6.60
CA PHE A 226 12.60 -7.38 -6.00
C PHE A 226 12.47 -7.49 -4.48
N CYS A 227 12.54 -6.36 -3.79
CA CYS A 227 12.22 -6.24 -2.36
C CYS A 227 11.52 -4.90 -2.06
N GLY A 228 10.83 -4.81 -0.92
CA GLY A 228 10.10 -3.60 -0.52
C GLY A 228 8.69 -3.52 -1.10
N GLU A 229 8.15 -4.65 -1.55
CA GLU A 229 6.80 -4.81 -2.10
C GLU A 229 5.70 -4.43 -1.10
N GLU A 230 6.01 -4.39 0.19
CA GLU A 230 5.12 -3.92 1.26
C GLU A 230 4.63 -2.49 0.98
N LEU A 231 5.44 -1.66 0.32
CA LEU A 231 5.06 -0.29 -0.07
C LEU A 231 3.90 -0.24 -1.06
N LEU A 232 3.71 -1.24 -1.90
CA LEU A 232 2.60 -1.29 -2.86
C LEU A 232 1.26 -1.39 -2.13
N SER A 233 1.22 -2.18 -1.06
CA SER A 233 0.04 -2.29 -0.21
C SER A 233 -0.23 -0.96 0.53
N TRP A 234 0.80 -0.36 1.13
CA TRP A 234 0.71 0.91 1.85
C TRP A 234 0.25 2.08 0.98
N ALA A 235 0.79 2.20 -0.24
CA ALA A 235 0.48 3.31 -1.13
C ALA A 235 -0.87 3.14 -1.87
N SER A 236 -1.53 1.98 -1.78
CA SER A 236 -2.81 1.71 -2.45
C SER A 236 -3.90 2.71 -2.03
N PRO A 237 -4.80 3.15 -2.94
CA PRO A 237 -5.78 4.22 -2.68
C PRO A 237 -6.71 3.91 -1.48
N ASN A 238 -6.87 2.62 -1.20
CA ASN A 238 -7.68 2.06 -0.13
C ASN A 238 -7.08 2.26 1.27
N ILE A 239 -5.81 2.69 1.34
CA ILE A 239 -5.03 2.93 2.56
C ILE A 239 -4.50 4.39 2.57
N LEU A 240 -5.12 5.31 1.80
CA LEU A 240 -4.68 6.71 1.64
C LEU A 240 -4.45 7.49 2.96
N PHE A 241 -4.98 7.00 4.09
CA PHE A 241 -4.83 7.59 5.42
C PHE A 241 -3.85 6.87 6.36
N SER A 242 -3.12 5.82 5.92
CA SER A 242 -1.99 5.33 6.73
C SER A 242 -0.87 6.35 6.66
N GLY A 243 -0.48 6.87 7.82
CA GLY A 243 0.54 7.90 8.00
C GLY A 243 1.91 7.53 7.39
N ARG A 244 2.93 7.33 8.22
CA ARG A 244 4.29 7.03 7.74
C ARG A 244 4.36 5.74 6.94
N ALA A 245 5.44 5.57 6.17
CA ALA A 245 5.76 4.33 5.49
C ALA A 245 5.79 3.15 6.47
N PRO A 246 5.47 1.91 6.02
CA PRO A 246 5.55 0.74 6.87
C PRO A 246 6.99 0.56 7.38
N MET A 247 7.15 0.08 8.60
CA MET A 247 8.47 -0.35 9.07
C MET A 247 8.83 -1.67 8.40
N SER A 248 10.06 -1.81 7.94
CA SER A 248 10.58 -3.09 7.47
C SER A 248 10.53 -4.10 8.60
N THR A 249 10.03 -5.30 8.34
CA THR A 249 10.05 -6.42 9.30
C THR A 249 11.29 -7.31 9.12
N HIS A 250 12.17 -6.96 8.17
CA HIS A 250 13.28 -7.80 7.73
C HIS A 250 14.57 -7.00 7.59
N ASP A 251 15.70 -7.64 7.87
CA ASP A 251 17.01 -7.12 7.49
C ASP A 251 17.32 -7.52 6.05
N VAL A 252 17.57 -6.51 5.21
CA VAL A 252 17.86 -6.68 3.77
C VAL A 252 19.28 -6.19 3.52
N LYS A 253 20.22 -7.13 3.40
CA LYS A 253 21.66 -6.86 3.32
C LYS A 253 22.27 -7.36 2.00
N CYS A 254 23.06 -6.52 1.34
CA CYS A 254 23.78 -6.87 0.12
C CYS A 254 24.89 -7.90 0.40
N GLN A 255 24.90 -8.99 -0.36
CA GLN A 255 25.96 -10.01 -0.36
C GLN A 255 27.05 -9.72 -1.41
N THR A 256 26.72 -8.92 -2.42
CA THR A 256 27.65 -8.44 -3.45
C THR A 256 27.37 -6.97 -3.72
N LYS A 257 28.14 -6.32 -4.61
CA LYS A 257 27.66 -5.09 -5.26
C LYS A 257 26.31 -5.39 -5.93
N VAL A 258 25.31 -4.54 -5.68
CA VAL A 258 23.97 -4.64 -6.25
C VAL A 258 23.70 -3.43 -7.11
N GLU A 259 23.18 -3.66 -8.31
CA GLU A 259 22.64 -2.63 -9.19
C GLU A 259 21.14 -2.85 -9.32
N GLY A 260 20.38 -1.77 -9.26
CA GLY A 260 18.94 -1.85 -9.31
C GLY A 260 18.26 -0.53 -9.66
N PHE A 261 16.95 -0.61 -9.76
CA PHE A 261 16.09 0.55 -9.92
C PHE A 261 15.13 0.62 -8.74
N ALA A 262 15.15 1.75 -8.03
CA ALA A 262 14.33 1.98 -6.85
C ALA A 262 13.11 2.85 -7.19
N LEU A 263 11.95 2.46 -6.67
CA LEU A 263 10.75 3.28 -6.61
C LEU A 263 10.57 3.76 -5.17
N THR A 264 10.79 5.05 -4.92
CA THR A 264 10.63 5.63 -3.58
C THR A 264 9.17 5.68 -3.16
N ALA A 265 8.90 5.55 -1.86
CA ALA A 265 7.57 5.58 -1.27
C ALA A 265 6.73 6.80 -1.72
N ASP A 266 7.33 8.00 -1.72
CA ASP A 266 6.64 9.22 -2.17
C ASP A 266 6.20 9.15 -3.62
N LYS A 267 7.10 8.72 -4.50
CA LYS A 267 6.81 8.57 -5.93
C LYS A 267 5.77 7.49 -6.19
N LEU A 268 5.83 6.38 -5.47
CA LEU A 268 4.80 5.35 -5.54
C LEU A 268 3.44 5.88 -5.11
N ARG A 269 3.37 6.66 -4.03
CA ARG A 269 2.13 7.27 -3.54
C ARG A 269 1.56 8.26 -4.56
N SER A 270 2.39 9.13 -5.14
CA SER A 270 1.97 10.03 -6.22
C SER A 270 1.46 9.25 -7.43
N PHE A 271 2.20 8.21 -7.83
CA PHE A 271 1.84 7.35 -8.97
C PHE A 271 0.48 6.68 -8.76
N ILE A 272 0.27 6.03 -7.62
CA ILE A 272 -0.98 5.33 -7.33
C ILE A 272 -2.16 6.32 -7.22
N SER A 273 -1.93 7.52 -6.71
CA SER A 273 -2.97 8.55 -6.69
C SER A 273 -3.41 8.93 -8.11
N GLU A 274 -2.49 8.98 -9.07
CA GLU A 274 -2.79 9.28 -10.48
C GLU A 274 -3.51 8.13 -11.19
N TYR A 275 -3.09 6.88 -10.95
CA TYR A 275 -3.64 5.67 -11.60
C TYR A 275 -4.66 4.93 -10.71
N SER A 276 -5.36 5.65 -9.84
CA SER A 276 -6.19 5.07 -8.78
C SER A 276 -7.29 4.13 -9.31
N SER A 277 -7.94 4.45 -10.43
CA SER A 277 -8.98 3.62 -11.06
C SER A 277 -8.47 2.28 -11.60
N GLU A 278 -7.37 2.31 -12.35
CA GLU A 278 -6.70 1.16 -12.93
C GLU A 278 -6.14 0.28 -11.82
N TRP A 279 -5.59 0.93 -10.79
CA TRP A 279 -5.05 0.25 -9.61
C TRP A 279 -6.12 -0.52 -8.86
N ILE A 280 -7.24 0.12 -8.52
CA ILE A 280 -8.37 -0.52 -7.82
C ILE A 280 -8.98 -1.64 -8.68
N SER A 281 -9.13 -1.43 -9.98
CA SER A 281 -9.69 -2.43 -10.90
C SER A 281 -8.82 -3.69 -10.98
N ASN A 282 -7.50 -3.52 -11.08
CA ASN A 282 -6.54 -4.62 -11.09
C ASN A 282 -6.58 -5.42 -9.76
N PHE A 283 -6.64 -4.69 -8.65
CA PHE A 283 -6.68 -5.26 -7.31
C PHE A 283 -7.94 -6.10 -7.06
N ASN A 284 -9.11 -5.62 -7.52
CA ASN A 284 -10.36 -6.36 -7.46
C ASN A 284 -10.35 -7.64 -8.32
N TYR A 285 -9.63 -7.62 -9.45
CA TYR A 285 -9.52 -8.78 -10.34
C TYR A 285 -8.61 -9.89 -9.78
N CYS A 286 -7.55 -9.55 -9.04
CA CYS A 286 -6.70 -10.54 -8.36
C CYS A 286 -7.49 -11.38 -7.33
N ASN A 287 -8.45 -10.77 -6.62
CA ASN A 287 -9.33 -11.50 -5.68
C ASN A 287 -10.35 -12.41 -6.36
N ASN A 288 -10.86 -12.02 -7.54
CA ASN A 288 -11.83 -12.82 -8.29
C ASN A 288 -11.17 -13.98 -9.05
N SER A 289 -9.88 -13.85 -9.39
CA SER A 289 -9.16 -14.84 -10.19
C SER A 289 -8.45 -15.92 -9.37
N GLN A 290 -8.12 -15.66 -8.10
CA GLN A 290 -7.65 -16.71 -7.17
C GLN A 290 -8.75 -17.74 -6.83
N GLN A 291 -9.96 -17.62 -7.40
CA GLN A 291 -11.01 -18.64 -7.37
C GLN A 291 -10.95 -19.66 -8.52
N LEU A 292 -10.01 -19.52 -9.47
CA LEU A 292 -9.86 -20.48 -10.56
C LEU A 292 -8.66 -21.39 -10.29
N GLU A 293 -8.97 -22.63 -9.95
CA GLU A 293 -8.09 -23.80 -9.68
C GLU A 293 -7.91 -24.28 -8.22
N GLU A 294 -8.88 -24.04 -7.34
CA GLU A 294 -9.09 -24.93 -6.18
C GLU A 294 -10.55 -25.43 -6.16
N PRO A 295 -10.80 -26.71 -5.81
CA PRO A 295 -12.13 -27.29 -5.87
C PRO A 295 -13.13 -26.46 -5.03
N ALA A 296 -14.27 -26.18 -5.66
CA ALA A 296 -15.26 -25.18 -5.29
C ALA A 296 -15.84 -25.32 -3.87
N PHE A 297 -15.19 -24.73 -2.86
CA PHE A 297 -15.85 -24.39 -1.60
C PHE A 297 -16.45 -22.99 -1.70
N ARG A 298 -17.62 -22.90 -2.37
CA ARG A 298 -18.43 -21.68 -2.26
C ARG A 298 -19.01 -21.58 -0.85
N PRO A 299 -18.93 -20.43 -0.16
CA PRO A 299 -19.45 -20.23 1.20
C PRO A 299 -20.97 -20.39 1.36
N ASP A 300 -21.69 -20.66 0.28
CA ASP A 300 -23.14 -20.48 0.20
C ASP A 300 -23.92 -21.41 1.15
N ASN A 301 -23.32 -22.49 1.68
CA ASN A 301 -23.86 -23.21 2.84
C ASN A 301 -22.80 -24.07 3.59
N ILE A 302 -22.48 -23.73 4.85
CA ILE A 302 -21.54 -24.49 5.71
C ILE A 302 -22.08 -25.90 5.96
N ASP A 303 -23.39 -26.06 6.14
CA ASP A 303 -24.01 -27.37 6.35
C ASP A 303 -23.90 -28.25 5.12
N LYS A 304 -23.92 -27.67 3.92
CA LYS A 304 -23.70 -28.40 2.67
C LYS A 304 -22.25 -28.87 2.56
N ILE A 305 -21.29 -28.01 2.92
CA ILE A 305 -19.86 -28.34 2.97
C ILE A 305 -19.61 -29.50 3.94
N LEU A 306 -20.16 -29.43 5.15
CA LEU A 306 -20.04 -30.48 6.17
C LEU A 306 -20.70 -31.80 5.72
N ASN A 307 -21.88 -31.73 5.11
CA ASN A 307 -22.59 -32.90 4.59
C ASN A 307 -21.85 -33.58 3.42
N GLU A 308 -21.24 -32.81 2.50
CA GLU A 308 -20.43 -33.34 1.40
C GLU A 308 -19.15 -34.03 1.92
N LEU A 309 -18.64 -33.58 3.08
CA LEU A 309 -17.50 -34.19 3.76
C LEU A 309 -17.88 -35.35 4.70
N GLY A 310 -19.18 -35.66 4.84
CA GLY A 310 -19.67 -36.68 5.77
C GLY A 310 -19.44 -36.35 7.25
N ALA A 311 -19.18 -35.08 7.58
CA ALA A 311 -18.89 -34.61 8.93
C ALA A 311 -20.12 -33.93 9.55
N THR A 312 -20.33 -34.14 10.85
CA THR A 312 -21.40 -33.45 11.59
C THR A 312 -20.95 -32.11 12.17
N LYS A 313 -19.65 -31.98 12.49
CA LYS A 313 -18.99 -30.75 12.95
C LYS A 313 -17.62 -30.64 12.30
N VAL A 314 -17.10 -29.42 12.22
CA VAL A 314 -15.76 -29.15 11.67
C VAL A 314 -14.68 -29.91 12.43
N ASP A 315 -14.86 -30.12 13.73
CA ASP A 315 -13.88 -30.83 14.56
C ASP A 315 -13.83 -32.34 14.31
N ASP A 316 -14.86 -32.90 13.66
CA ASP A 316 -14.95 -34.33 13.30
C ASP A 316 -14.14 -34.67 12.02
N ILE A 317 -13.59 -33.66 11.33
CA ILE A 317 -12.79 -33.85 10.11
C ILE A 317 -11.42 -34.43 10.51
N GLU A 318 -11.11 -35.63 10.03
CA GLU A 318 -9.83 -36.34 10.32
C GLU A 318 -8.62 -35.71 9.61
N ASP A 319 -8.82 -35.15 8.42
CA ASP A 319 -7.77 -34.47 7.65
C ASP A 319 -7.53 -33.06 8.21
N GLU A 320 -6.39 -32.87 8.89
CA GLU A 320 -6.04 -31.60 9.54
C GLU A 320 -5.81 -30.43 8.54
N GLU A 321 -5.34 -30.71 7.32
CA GLU A 321 -5.18 -29.68 6.31
C GLU A 321 -6.55 -29.21 5.79
N LEU A 322 -7.44 -30.17 5.53
CA LEU A 322 -8.81 -29.91 5.11
C LEU A 322 -9.60 -29.21 6.22
N LYS A 323 -9.45 -29.64 7.47
CA LYS A 323 -10.06 -29.01 8.65
C LYS A 323 -9.64 -27.56 8.78
N LYS A 324 -8.35 -27.25 8.59
CA LYS A 324 -7.86 -25.86 8.58
C LYS A 324 -8.49 -25.04 7.46
N LYS A 325 -8.54 -25.57 6.23
CA LYS A 325 -9.19 -24.90 5.09
C LYS A 325 -10.68 -24.62 5.36
N VAL A 326 -11.41 -25.59 5.93
CA VAL A 326 -12.81 -25.42 6.31
C VAL A 326 -12.98 -24.34 7.39
N LYS A 327 -12.12 -24.30 8.42
CA LYS A 327 -12.16 -23.25 9.45
C LYS A 327 -11.95 -21.84 8.85
N ILE A 328 -11.04 -21.69 7.88
CA ILE A 328 -10.82 -20.43 7.16
C ILE A 328 -12.08 -20.02 6.40
N VAL A 329 -12.69 -20.94 5.63
CA VAL A 329 -13.91 -20.66 4.85
C VAL A 329 -15.08 -20.25 5.76
N ILE A 330 -15.22 -20.87 6.92
CA ILE A 330 -16.26 -20.51 7.90
C ILE A 330 -16.01 -19.11 8.47
N LYS A 331 -14.77 -18.83 8.87
CA LYS A 331 -14.37 -17.51 9.39
C LYS A 331 -14.60 -16.42 8.36
N GLU A 332 -14.24 -16.71 7.11
CA GLU A 332 -14.47 -15.86 5.94
C GLU A 332 -15.95 -15.49 5.81
N LYS A 333 -16.84 -16.47 5.91
CA LYS A 333 -18.29 -16.27 5.85
C LYS A 333 -18.81 -15.39 6.99
N TYR A 334 -18.36 -15.62 8.22
CA TYR A 334 -18.78 -14.81 9.36
C TYR A 334 -18.37 -13.34 9.22
N VAL A 335 -17.18 -13.07 8.67
CA VAL A 335 -16.75 -11.70 8.32
C VAL A 335 -17.67 -11.09 7.27
N GLN A 336 -18.00 -11.82 6.21
CA GLN A 336 -18.91 -11.35 5.16
C GLN A 336 -20.31 -11.04 5.67
N GLU A 337 -20.86 -11.91 6.53
CA GLU A 337 -22.17 -11.72 7.14
C GLU A 337 -22.17 -10.51 8.08
N TRP A 338 -21.14 -10.36 8.92
CA TRP A 338 -21.01 -9.17 9.77
C TRP A 338 -20.93 -7.90 8.94
N LEU A 339 -20.06 -7.86 7.91
CA LEU A 339 -19.93 -6.70 7.04
C LEU A 339 -21.24 -6.37 6.32
N SER A 340 -21.99 -7.38 5.87
CA SER A 340 -23.28 -7.18 5.20
C SER A 340 -24.36 -6.62 6.14
N ARG A 341 -24.32 -6.95 7.44
CA ARG A 341 -25.26 -6.42 8.45
C ARG A 341 -24.96 -4.99 8.88
N HIS A 342 -23.69 -4.59 8.86
CA HIS A 342 -23.23 -3.34 9.48
C HIS A 342 -22.68 -2.29 8.50
N CYS A 343 -22.19 -2.70 7.33
CA CYS A 343 -21.52 -1.83 6.37
C CYS A 343 -22.16 -1.97 4.97
N PRO A 344 -22.91 -1.00 4.45
CA PRO A 344 -23.49 -1.02 3.11
C PRO A 344 -22.48 -0.65 2.01
N LEU A 345 -21.31 -0.09 2.37
CA LEU A 345 -20.29 0.35 1.42
C LEU A 345 -19.49 -0.84 0.87
N GLU A 346 -19.80 -1.28 -0.35
CA GLU A 346 -19.15 -2.46 -0.95
C GLU A 346 -17.64 -2.30 -1.15
N ASP A 347 -17.19 -1.08 -1.44
CA ASP A 347 -15.76 -0.75 -1.51
C ASP A 347 -15.07 -1.00 -0.16
N LEU A 348 -15.69 -0.59 0.96
CA LEU A 348 -15.15 -0.81 2.30
C LEU A 348 -15.17 -2.30 2.70
N LYS A 349 -16.25 -3.02 2.38
CA LYS A 349 -16.31 -4.48 2.61
C LYS A 349 -15.18 -5.20 1.88
N THR A 350 -14.96 -4.82 0.62
CA THR A 350 -13.90 -5.40 -0.23
C THR A 350 -12.52 -5.14 0.36
N LYS A 351 -12.25 -3.91 0.82
CA LYS A 351 -10.97 -3.55 1.47
C LYS A 351 -10.69 -4.36 2.73
N ILE A 352 -11.70 -4.49 3.60
CA ILE A 352 -11.59 -5.26 4.85
C ILE A 352 -11.30 -6.72 4.50
N MET A 353 -12.10 -7.30 3.60
CA MET A 353 -11.95 -8.68 3.19
C MET A 353 -10.57 -8.97 2.58
N MET A 354 -10.09 -8.08 1.70
CA MET A 354 -8.75 -8.19 1.14
C MET A 354 -7.67 -8.22 2.19
N HIS A 355 -7.72 -7.28 3.12
CA HIS A 355 -6.69 -7.15 4.13
C HIS A 355 -6.58 -8.43 4.97
N LEU A 356 -7.74 -8.98 5.38
CA LEU A 356 -7.81 -10.19 6.19
C LEU A 356 -7.27 -11.41 5.45
N LYS A 357 -7.55 -11.54 4.14
CA LYS A 357 -7.04 -12.64 3.31
C LYS A 357 -5.54 -12.53 3.03
N LEU A 358 -5.10 -11.37 2.54
CA LEU A 358 -3.70 -11.18 2.11
C LEU A 358 -2.71 -11.35 3.27
N ASN A 359 -3.08 -10.87 4.46
CA ASN A 359 -2.22 -10.97 5.64
C ASN A 359 -2.47 -12.26 6.45
N LYS A 360 -3.22 -13.23 5.89
CA LYS A 360 -3.53 -14.51 6.52
C LYS A 360 -4.11 -14.37 7.94
N ILE A 361 -4.88 -13.31 8.17
CA ILE A 361 -5.50 -13.06 9.47
C ILE A 361 -6.60 -14.09 9.74
N LEU A 362 -7.29 -14.54 8.69
CA LEU A 362 -8.30 -15.60 8.77
C LEU A 362 -7.71 -16.98 9.14
N ASP A 363 -6.40 -17.17 8.97
CA ASP A 363 -5.68 -18.40 9.30
C ASP A 363 -5.32 -18.47 10.80
N GLN A 364 -5.57 -17.40 11.54
CA GLN A 364 -5.22 -17.22 12.94
C GLN A 364 -6.50 -17.13 13.79
N ASN A 365 -6.40 -17.52 15.07
CA ASN A 365 -7.47 -17.34 16.06
C ASN A 365 -8.86 -17.79 15.58
N PHE A 366 -8.95 -19.03 15.11
CA PHE A 366 -10.19 -19.60 14.56
C PHE A 366 -11.38 -19.50 15.53
N ASP A 367 -11.12 -19.66 16.82
CA ASP A 367 -12.15 -19.67 17.86
C ASP A 367 -12.61 -18.25 18.28
N ALA A 368 -11.94 -17.19 17.82
CA ALA A 368 -12.35 -15.83 18.12
C ALA A 368 -13.70 -15.51 17.47
N ALA A 369 -14.60 -14.87 18.21
CA ALA A 369 -15.85 -14.38 17.62
C ALA A 369 -15.55 -13.29 16.58
N VAL A 370 -16.33 -13.25 15.50
CA VAL A 370 -16.27 -12.15 14.53
C VAL A 370 -17.21 -11.05 14.99
N ASP A 371 -16.63 -10.03 15.60
CA ASP A 371 -17.32 -8.86 16.12
C ASP A 371 -16.57 -7.56 15.85
N VAL A 372 -17.14 -6.46 16.33
CA VAL A 372 -16.57 -5.12 16.16
C VAL A 372 -15.13 -5.00 16.67
N GLU A 373 -14.78 -5.72 17.75
CA GLU A 373 -13.45 -5.69 18.35
C GLU A 373 -12.47 -6.51 17.52
N TYR A 374 -12.85 -7.73 17.14
CA TYR A 374 -12.08 -8.54 16.19
C TYR A 374 -11.79 -7.76 14.92
N LEU A 375 -12.80 -7.20 14.25
CA LEU A 375 -12.62 -6.51 12.99
C LEU A 375 -11.79 -5.24 13.13
N SER A 376 -12.02 -4.43 14.17
CA SER A 376 -11.27 -3.20 14.39
C SER A 376 -9.78 -3.47 14.67
N ASN A 377 -9.48 -4.56 15.37
CA ASN A 377 -8.10 -4.95 15.70
C ASN A 377 -7.41 -5.72 14.56
N SER A 378 -8.19 -6.33 13.66
CA SER A 378 -7.69 -7.16 12.55
C SER A 378 -7.46 -6.40 11.25
N ILE A 379 -7.76 -5.09 11.21
CA ILE A 379 -7.61 -4.25 10.01
C ILE A 379 -6.75 -3.01 10.30
N PRO A 380 -6.12 -2.41 9.28
CA PRO A 380 -5.29 -1.23 9.45
C PRO A 380 -6.11 -0.07 10.01
N PHE A 381 -5.46 0.76 10.82
CA PHE A 381 -6.09 1.91 11.47
C PHE A 381 -6.91 2.80 10.53
N GLY A 382 -6.45 3.02 9.29
CA GLY A 382 -7.16 3.81 8.27
C GLY A 382 -8.48 3.18 7.80
N ILE A 383 -8.51 1.86 7.66
CA ILE A 383 -9.73 1.12 7.32
C ILE A 383 -10.65 1.07 8.54
N ALA A 384 -10.07 0.84 9.73
CA ALA A 384 -10.79 0.82 11.00
C ALA A 384 -11.45 2.17 11.33
N ILE A 385 -10.82 3.31 11.05
CA ILE A 385 -11.45 4.62 11.25
C ILE A 385 -12.61 4.85 10.28
N THR A 386 -12.47 4.44 9.02
CA THR A 386 -13.54 4.57 8.03
C THR A 386 -14.75 3.73 8.41
N LEU A 387 -14.52 2.49 8.85
CA LEU A 387 -15.56 1.62 9.40
C LEU A 387 -16.20 2.24 10.65
N ARG A 388 -15.41 2.74 11.60
CA ARG A 388 -15.89 3.43 12.81
C ARG A 388 -16.79 4.61 12.47
N GLN A 389 -16.35 5.50 11.58
CA GLN A 389 -17.13 6.65 11.14
C GLN A 389 -18.47 6.22 10.56
N HIS A 390 -18.45 5.25 9.64
CA HIS A 390 -19.67 4.73 9.03
C HIS A 390 -20.66 4.19 10.09
N LEU A 391 -20.16 3.44 11.07
CA LEU A 391 -20.99 2.83 12.11
C LEU A 391 -21.53 3.83 13.14
N CYS A 392 -20.77 4.89 13.43
CA CYS A 392 -21.07 5.79 14.54
C CYS A 392 -21.72 7.12 14.14
N ILE A 393 -21.48 7.62 12.91
CA ILE A 393 -21.85 9.00 12.53
C ILE A 393 -23.34 9.28 12.68
N SER A 394 -24.19 8.33 12.28
CA SER A 394 -25.64 8.48 12.39
C SER A 394 -26.12 8.56 13.84
N THR A 395 -25.51 7.80 14.75
CA THR A 395 -25.80 7.82 16.19
C THR A 395 -25.26 9.08 16.84
N LEU A 396 -24.02 9.46 16.53
CA LEU A 396 -23.40 10.68 17.04
C LEU A 396 -24.18 11.94 16.65
N ASN A 397 -24.76 11.99 15.45
CA ASN A 397 -25.62 13.10 15.01
C ASN A 397 -26.92 13.21 15.82
N LYS A 398 -27.40 12.14 16.46
CA LYS A 398 -28.57 12.19 17.35
C LYS A 398 -28.24 12.77 18.72
N VAL A 399 -26.97 12.85 19.08
CA VAL A 399 -26.53 13.37 20.38
C VAL A 399 -26.64 14.90 20.32
N PRO A 400 -27.51 15.55 21.13
CA PRO A 400 -27.79 16.98 20.99
C PRO A 400 -26.54 17.88 21.07
N MET A 401 -25.55 17.49 21.88
CA MET A 401 -24.29 18.24 22.02
C MET A 401 -23.35 18.10 20.82
N LEU A 402 -23.52 17.05 20.02
CA LEU A 402 -22.65 16.76 18.89
C LEU A 402 -23.30 17.10 17.55
N GLU A 403 -24.64 17.14 17.46
CA GLU A 403 -25.41 17.36 16.22
C GLU A 403 -24.88 18.46 15.30
N LYS A 404 -24.43 19.60 15.85
CA LYS A 404 -23.95 20.78 15.09
C LYS A 404 -22.43 20.89 15.01
N MET A 405 -21.70 19.85 15.40
CA MET A 405 -20.24 19.86 15.33
C MET A 405 -19.76 19.82 13.87
N PRO A 406 -18.69 20.55 13.52
CA PRO A 406 -18.07 20.42 12.21
C PRO A 406 -17.62 18.98 11.93
N GLU A 407 -17.64 18.57 10.67
CA GLU A 407 -17.25 17.21 10.24
C GLU A 407 -15.83 16.81 10.69
N ASP A 408 -14.91 17.78 10.74
CA ASP A 408 -13.54 17.56 11.23
C ASP A 408 -13.50 17.17 12.73
N VAL A 409 -14.39 17.76 13.54
CA VAL A 409 -14.51 17.47 14.98
C VAL A 409 -15.11 16.07 15.16
N PHE A 410 -16.12 15.70 14.37
CA PHE A 410 -16.68 14.34 14.36
C PHE A 410 -15.65 13.28 13.98
N ARG A 411 -14.85 13.56 12.94
CA ARG A 411 -13.75 12.69 12.52
C ARG A 411 -12.78 12.46 13.69
N ASN A 412 -12.50 13.48 14.47
CA ASN A 412 -11.60 13.39 15.60
C ASN A 412 -12.18 12.65 16.81
N ILE A 413 -13.48 12.78 17.09
CA ILE A 413 -14.19 11.93 18.06
C ILE A 413 -14.08 10.46 17.64
N CYS A 414 -14.25 10.15 16.35
CA CYS A 414 -14.13 8.79 15.84
C CYS A 414 -12.71 8.22 16.03
N TYR A 415 -11.65 9.04 16.04
CA TYR A 415 -10.29 8.57 16.38
C TYR A 415 -10.17 8.12 17.84
N ALA A 416 -10.90 8.78 18.75
CA ALA A 416 -10.88 8.50 20.18
C ALA A 416 -11.78 7.32 20.61
N LEU A 417 -12.68 6.85 19.73
CA LEU A 417 -13.56 5.72 19.99
C LEU A 417 -12.80 4.39 20.02
N THR A 418 -13.01 3.62 21.08
CA THR A 418 -12.47 2.26 21.23
C THR A 418 -13.57 1.22 20.99
N PRO A 419 -13.35 0.19 20.15
CA PRO A 419 -14.30 -0.91 20.00
C PRO A 419 -14.45 -1.65 21.34
N VAL A 420 -15.67 -2.04 21.68
CA VAL A 420 -15.98 -2.79 22.90
C VAL A 420 -17.07 -3.82 22.63
N THR A 421 -16.98 -4.94 23.32
CA THR A 421 -18.00 -5.99 23.32
C THR A 421 -18.40 -6.33 24.76
N TYR A 422 -19.70 -6.58 24.96
CA TYR A 422 -20.27 -6.97 26.23
C TYR A 422 -21.07 -8.25 26.03
N THR A 423 -20.89 -9.23 26.94
CA THR A 423 -21.66 -10.47 26.89
C THR A 423 -23.08 -10.24 27.38
N GLU A 424 -23.98 -11.15 27.03
CA GLU A 424 -25.31 -11.19 27.63
C GLU A 424 -25.23 -11.22 29.16
N ASP A 425 -26.20 -10.59 29.82
CA ASP A 425 -26.29 -10.40 31.27
C ASP A 425 -25.18 -9.60 31.95
N SER A 426 -24.17 -9.14 31.21
CA SER A 426 -23.14 -8.25 31.74
C SER A 426 -23.68 -6.83 31.94
N TYR A 427 -22.91 -6.01 32.67
CA TYR A 427 -23.23 -4.62 32.92
C TYR A 427 -22.24 -3.75 32.18
N VAL A 428 -22.74 -2.74 31.46
CA VAL A 428 -21.91 -1.66 30.93
C VAL A 428 -21.47 -0.73 32.06
N VAL A 429 -22.42 -0.35 32.92
CA VAL A 429 -22.16 0.39 34.17
C VAL A 429 -23.32 0.14 35.14
N ARG A 430 -23.04 0.10 36.45
CA ARG A 430 -24.05 -0.04 37.50
C ARG A 430 -24.41 1.32 38.12
N ALA A 431 -25.63 1.43 38.63
CA ALA A 431 -26.06 2.58 39.40
C ALA A 431 -25.13 2.77 40.60
N GLY A 432 -24.64 4.00 40.80
CA GLY A 432 -23.68 4.32 41.86
C GLY A 432 -22.23 3.97 41.55
N GLU A 433 -21.88 3.59 40.31
CA GLU A 433 -20.50 3.53 39.84
C GLU A 433 -20.13 4.80 39.05
N PRO A 434 -18.85 5.23 39.05
CA PRO A 434 -18.41 6.33 38.20
C PRO A 434 -18.63 5.99 36.72
N LEU A 435 -19.27 6.89 35.99
CA LEU A 435 -19.43 6.77 34.54
C LEU A 435 -18.09 7.07 33.89
N ASP A 436 -17.44 6.04 33.32
CA ASP A 436 -16.09 6.12 32.76
C ASP A 436 -16.07 6.11 31.22
N LEU A 437 -17.20 5.83 30.58
CA LEU A 437 -17.36 5.82 29.14
C LEU A 437 -18.77 6.23 28.70
N MET A 438 -18.83 6.80 27.49
CA MET A 438 -20.06 6.93 26.70
C MET A 438 -20.06 5.80 25.67
N LEU A 439 -21.15 5.03 25.56
CA LEU A 439 -21.26 3.89 24.65
C LEU A 439 -22.18 4.21 23.48
N ILE A 440 -21.71 3.94 22.27
CA ILE A 440 -22.47 3.96 21.02
C ILE A 440 -22.78 2.52 20.63
N ILE A 441 -24.06 2.17 20.49
CA ILE A 441 -24.50 0.80 20.26
C ILE A 441 -24.57 0.53 18.75
N VAL A 442 -23.79 -0.43 18.26
CA VAL A 442 -23.83 -0.88 16.85
C VAL A 442 -24.60 -2.18 16.67
N GLU A 443 -24.71 -2.98 17.73
CA GLU A 443 -25.53 -4.19 17.82
C GLU A 443 -25.90 -4.52 19.26
N GLY A 444 -27.04 -5.20 19.44
CA GLY A 444 -27.49 -5.71 20.73
C GLY A 444 -28.52 -4.84 21.44
N LYS A 445 -28.93 -5.28 22.64
CA LYS A 445 -29.95 -4.62 23.45
C LYS A 445 -29.47 -4.42 24.89
N ILE A 446 -29.65 -3.21 25.40
CA ILE A 446 -29.39 -2.85 26.80
C ILE A 446 -30.70 -2.45 27.45
N LEU A 447 -30.96 -3.00 28.64
CA LEU A 447 -32.06 -2.56 29.49
C LEU A 447 -31.67 -1.28 30.23
N SER A 448 -32.46 -0.23 30.06
CA SER A 448 -32.34 1.04 30.80
C SER A 448 -33.64 1.30 31.56
N PRO A 449 -33.69 1.08 32.88
CA PRO A 449 -34.88 1.37 33.68
C PRO A 449 -35.14 2.88 33.78
N ASP A 450 -36.27 3.36 33.27
CA ASP A 450 -36.69 4.76 33.48
C ASP A 450 -37.09 4.99 34.95
N MET A 451 -36.72 6.17 35.47
CA MET A 451 -37.23 6.70 36.76
C MET A 451 -37.93 8.03 36.50
N ASN A 452 -38.96 8.01 35.65
CA ASN A 452 -39.91 9.12 35.58
C ASN A 452 -41.28 8.64 36.04
N SER A 453 -41.48 8.65 37.36
CA SER A 453 -42.79 8.93 37.92
C SER A 453 -42.64 9.98 39.02
N ASP A 454 -42.19 11.19 38.65
CA ASP A 454 -42.38 12.42 39.43
C ASP A 454 -43.84 12.91 39.37
N THR A 455 -44.79 11.98 39.46
CA THR A 455 -46.11 12.27 39.99
C THR A 455 -46.42 11.14 40.95
N GLY A 456 -46.64 11.47 42.23
CA GLY A 456 -46.88 10.53 43.33
C GLY A 456 -48.19 9.74 43.20
N THR A 457 -48.36 9.04 42.09
CA THR A 457 -49.47 8.12 41.83
C THR A 457 -48.92 6.72 41.91
N THR A 458 -49.14 6.08 43.07
CA THR A 458 -49.02 4.64 43.27
C THR A 458 -49.83 3.92 42.18
N GLY A 459 -49.18 3.45 41.13
CA GLY A 459 -49.84 2.66 40.08
C GLY A 459 -49.34 2.81 38.63
N SER A 460 -48.32 3.63 38.33
CA SER A 460 -47.79 3.70 36.96
C SER A 460 -46.84 2.53 36.68
N SER A 461 -47.16 1.73 35.66
CA SER A 461 -46.31 0.62 35.19
C SER A 461 -44.93 1.16 34.81
N MET A 462 -43.85 0.59 35.38
CA MET A 462 -42.49 0.84 34.89
C MET A 462 -42.45 0.56 33.38
N ILE A 463 -42.22 1.59 32.57
CA ILE A 463 -41.93 1.40 31.15
C ILE A 463 -40.43 1.07 31.08
N THR A 464 -40.11 -0.21 30.91
CA THR A 464 -38.74 -0.63 30.63
C THR A 464 -38.37 -0.18 29.22
N LYS A 465 -37.44 0.77 29.09
CA LYS A 465 -36.91 1.21 27.81
C LYS A 465 -35.67 0.39 27.46
N TYR A 466 -35.60 -0.08 26.23
CA TYR A 466 -34.41 -0.76 25.69
C TYR A 466 -33.64 0.23 24.82
N LEU A 467 -32.33 0.23 24.95
CA LEU A 467 -31.42 0.87 24.01
C LEU A 467 -30.95 -0.20 23.02
N GLU A 468 -31.07 0.08 21.72
CA GLU A 468 -30.76 -0.86 20.65
C GLU A 468 -29.76 -0.26 19.64
N LYS A 469 -29.55 -0.94 18.51
CA LYS A 469 -28.68 -0.47 17.43
C LYS A 469 -29.04 0.96 17.02
N GLY A 470 -28.04 1.85 17.08
CA GLY A 470 -28.19 3.26 16.74
C GLY A 470 -28.61 4.16 17.90
N ASP A 471 -28.69 3.62 19.13
CA ASP A 471 -28.82 4.36 20.37
C ASP A 471 -27.45 4.49 21.08
N PHE A 472 -27.42 5.28 22.16
CA PHE A 472 -26.23 5.53 22.98
C PHE A 472 -26.61 5.64 24.46
N CYS A 473 -25.62 5.52 25.34
CA CYS A 473 -25.75 5.85 26.76
C CYS A 473 -24.48 6.51 27.31
N GLY A 474 -24.61 7.18 28.45
CA GLY A 474 -23.50 7.84 29.13
C GLY A 474 -23.21 9.24 28.55
N GLU A 475 -24.17 9.85 27.86
CA GLU A 475 -24.05 11.20 27.31
C GLU A 475 -23.85 12.28 28.38
N GLU A 476 -24.14 11.98 29.66
CA GLU A 476 -23.84 12.88 30.78
C GLU A 476 -22.35 13.21 30.86
N LEU A 477 -21.46 12.35 30.34
CA LEU A 477 -20.04 12.63 30.22
C LEU A 477 -19.71 13.82 29.34
N LEU A 478 -20.52 14.11 28.32
CA LEU A 478 -20.30 15.26 27.43
C LEU A 478 -20.53 16.58 28.16
N ASN A 479 -21.53 16.62 29.04
CA ASN A 479 -21.76 17.75 29.93
C ASN A 479 -20.61 17.89 30.92
N TRP A 480 -20.23 16.80 31.58
CA TRP A 480 -19.12 16.80 32.55
C TRP A 480 -17.78 17.25 31.95
N ALA A 481 -17.46 16.84 30.73
CA ALA A 481 -16.23 17.23 30.06
C ALA A 481 -16.23 18.68 29.59
N SER A 482 -17.38 19.36 29.58
CA SER A 482 -17.51 20.71 29.05
C SER A 482 -16.84 21.77 29.93
N PRO A 483 -16.12 22.77 29.36
CA PRO A 483 -15.31 23.73 30.12
C PRO A 483 -16.10 24.64 31.07
N ASN A 484 -17.42 24.76 30.87
CA ASN A 484 -18.30 25.67 31.61
C ASN A 484 -18.81 25.08 32.95
N ILE A 485 -18.64 23.77 33.18
CA ILE A 485 -18.95 23.17 34.47
C ILE A 485 -17.69 23.28 35.32
N LEU A 486 -17.76 24.03 36.43
CA LEU A 486 -16.71 24.10 37.46
C LEU A 486 -16.11 22.71 37.65
N PHE A 487 -14.84 22.52 37.28
CA PHE A 487 -14.12 21.25 37.28
C PHE A 487 -14.29 20.50 38.61
N SER A 488 -15.37 19.74 38.75
CA SER A 488 -15.49 18.73 39.80
C SER A 488 -14.58 17.61 39.30
N GLY A 489 -13.45 17.43 39.97
CA GLY A 489 -12.38 16.53 39.52
C GLY A 489 -12.77 15.06 39.39
N ARG A 490 -14.04 14.68 39.57
CA ARG A 490 -14.55 13.32 39.45
C ARG A 490 -15.61 13.22 38.36
N ALA A 491 -15.60 12.11 37.63
CA ALA A 491 -16.64 11.76 36.67
C ALA A 491 -18.02 11.66 37.35
N PRO A 492 -19.12 11.91 36.62
CA PRO A 492 -20.48 11.74 37.15
C PRO A 492 -20.70 10.28 37.56
N MET A 493 -21.54 10.06 38.56
CA MET A 493 -21.95 8.71 38.96
C MET A 493 -23.13 8.27 38.09
N SER A 494 -23.12 7.04 37.61
CA SER A 494 -24.28 6.48 36.90
C SER A 494 -25.49 6.45 37.83
N THR A 495 -26.63 6.93 37.35
CA THR A 495 -27.89 6.93 38.10
C THR A 495 -28.70 5.66 37.89
N ARG A 496 -28.27 4.80 36.94
CA ARG A 496 -29.03 3.64 36.44
C ARG A 496 -28.11 2.46 36.13
N ASP A 497 -28.69 1.27 36.17
CA ASP A 497 -28.05 0.06 35.69
C ASP A 497 -28.24 -0.04 34.17
N PHE A 498 -27.13 -0.20 33.44
CA PHE A 498 -27.14 -0.52 32.01
C PHE A 498 -26.76 -1.99 31.84
N LYS A 499 -27.77 -2.87 31.89
CA LYS A 499 -27.58 -4.32 31.79
C LYS A 499 -27.82 -4.82 30.37
N CYS A 500 -26.87 -5.56 29.81
CA CYS A 500 -26.96 -6.18 28.50
C CYS A 500 -27.98 -7.34 28.51
N GLN A 501 -28.97 -7.28 27.62
CA GLN A 501 -29.98 -8.33 27.41
C GLN A 501 -29.57 -9.30 26.31
N THR A 502 -28.64 -8.90 25.45
CA THR A 502 -28.01 -9.73 24.44
C THR A 502 -26.50 -9.44 24.47
N LYS A 503 -25.71 -10.16 23.67
CA LYS A 503 -24.38 -9.64 23.30
C LYS A 503 -24.54 -8.23 22.73
N VAL A 504 -23.75 -7.29 23.22
CA VAL A 504 -23.73 -5.90 22.74
C VAL A 504 -22.37 -5.61 22.12
N GLU A 505 -22.41 -5.02 20.92
CA GLU A 505 -21.23 -4.53 20.22
C GLU A 505 -21.36 -3.02 20.07
N GLY A 506 -20.26 -2.30 20.31
CA GLY A 506 -20.30 -0.85 20.30
C GLY A 506 -18.94 -0.20 20.25
N PHE A 507 -18.98 1.13 20.30
CA PHE A 507 -17.80 1.98 20.43
C PHE A 507 -17.92 2.83 21.68
N ALA A 508 -16.90 2.76 22.53
CA ALA A 508 -16.82 3.52 23.76
C ALA A 508 -15.93 4.77 23.59
N LEU A 509 -16.42 5.90 24.05
CA LEU A 509 -15.65 7.12 24.26
C LEU A 509 -15.32 7.24 25.74
N LYS A 510 -14.08 6.91 26.13
CA LYS A 510 -13.65 6.95 27.53
C LYS A 510 -13.53 8.38 28.05
N ALA A 511 -13.85 8.59 29.32
CA ALA A 511 -13.86 9.89 30.00
C ALA A 511 -12.52 10.65 29.86
N ASP A 512 -11.38 9.96 30.01
CA ASP A 512 -10.06 10.60 29.88
C ASP A 512 -9.75 11.04 28.44
N LYS A 513 -10.20 10.25 27.45
CA LYS A 513 -10.05 10.58 26.03
C LYS A 513 -10.96 11.75 25.65
N LEU A 514 -12.20 11.75 26.13
CA LEU A 514 -13.13 12.86 25.97
C LEU A 514 -12.58 14.15 26.61
N ARG A 515 -12.04 14.07 27.84
CA ARG A 515 -11.45 15.24 28.52
C ARG A 515 -10.27 15.82 27.73
N SER A 516 -9.40 14.95 27.22
CA SER A 516 -8.28 15.36 26.37
C SER A 516 -8.80 16.05 25.10
N PHE A 517 -9.80 15.46 24.45
CA PHE A 517 -10.44 16.00 23.25
C PHE A 517 -11.07 17.37 23.47
N VAL A 518 -11.90 17.53 24.51
CA VAL A 518 -12.57 18.80 24.80
C VAL A 518 -11.55 19.89 25.16
N SER A 519 -10.45 19.55 25.84
CA SER A 519 -9.39 20.51 26.13
C SER A 519 -8.72 21.07 24.87
N GLU A 520 -8.51 20.22 23.85
CA GLU A 520 -7.90 20.60 22.58
C GLU A 520 -8.84 21.46 21.72
N TYR A 521 -10.15 21.18 21.74
CA TYR A 521 -11.16 21.87 20.92
C TYR A 521 -12.03 22.86 21.72
N THR A 522 -11.51 23.38 22.83
CA THR A 522 -12.23 24.22 23.80
C THR A 522 -13.03 25.35 23.15
N THR A 523 -12.46 26.10 22.20
CA THR A 523 -13.13 27.25 21.55
C THR A 523 -14.32 26.82 20.68
N THR A 524 -14.13 25.79 19.85
CA THR A 524 -15.19 25.21 19.00
C THR A 524 -16.28 24.55 19.82
N TRP A 525 -15.91 23.91 20.93
CA TRP A 525 -16.82 23.26 21.86
C TRP A 525 -17.71 24.30 22.56
N ILE A 526 -17.14 25.38 23.08
CA ILE A 526 -17.86 26.47 23.74
C ILE A 526 -18.79 27.23 22.78
N SER A 527 -18.36 27.48 21.54
CA SER A 527 -19.20 28.19 20.55
C SER A 527 -20.47 27.41 20.20
N ASN A 528 -20.39 26.09 20.11
CA ASN A 528 -21.57 25.25 19.86
C ASN A 528 -22.47 25.14 21.10
N PHE A 529 -21.89 25.16 22.30
CA PHE A 529 -22.64 25.16 23.56
C PHE A 529 -23.47 26.43 23.75
N ASN A 530 -22.87 27.61 23.51
CA ASN A 530 -23.55 28.91 23.65
C ASN A 530 -24.62 29.16 22.57
N SER A 531 -24.56 28.44 21.44
CA SER A 531 -25.54 28.53 20.35
C SER A 531 -26.78 27.65 20.58
N GLY A 532 -26.73 26.71 21.55
CA GLY A 532 -27.84 25.82 21.90
C GLY A 532 -28.60 26.21 23.17
N GLY A 533 -28.12 27.20 23.93
CA GLY A 533 -28.70 27.64 25.20
C GLY A 533 -29.57 28.88 25.08
N SER A 534 -30.82 28.71 24.62
CA SER A 534 -31.91 29.65 24.91
C SER A 534 -33.15 28.89 25.41
N LEU A 535 -32.98 28.10 26.47
CA LEU A 535 -34.07 27.56 27.29
C LEU A 535 -33.60 27.50 28.76
N ALA A 536 -33.39 28.67 29.35
CA ALA A 536 -33.41 28.86 30.81
C ALA A 536 -33.56 30.36 31.08
N GLY A 537 -34.81 30.80 31.29
CA GLY A 537 -35.11 32.18 31.60
C GLY A 537 -36.57 32.53 31.43
N GLN A 538 -37.48 31.81 32.09
CA GLN A 538 -38.72 32.39 32.60
C GLN A 538 -38.99 31.76 33.97
N ASP A 539 -39.18 32.66 34.95
CA ASP A 539 -39.59 32.41 36.33
C ASP A 539 -40.88 31.59 36.46
#